data_AF-F8NAA1-F1
#
_entry.id   AF-F8NAA1-F1
#
_cell.length_a   1.000
_cell.length_b   1.000
_cell.length_c   1.000
_cell.angle_alpha   90.00
_cell.angle_beta   90.00
_cell.angle_gamma   90.00
#
_symmetry.space_group_name_H-M   'P 1'
#
loop_
_entity.id
_entity.type
_entity.pdbx_description
1 polymer ?
#
loop_
_entity_poly.entity_id
_entity_poly.type
_entity_poly.pdbx_seq_one_letter_code
_entity_poly.pdbx_strand_id
1 'polypeptide(L)'
;MEPLPVIGLSPANNGNDSNNAGEGFVTIAFDELSHDYHRYTYTVQHCEADWTPSEELLESDYVDGFASGNTIDDYGQSVNTNTPYTHYKLTLPNDRCRLKLSGNYTVTVHDEDTGNTPVLKACLMVTEQSMKSAMEQTANTDIDINGSHQQLSISLNFGSNRVTSPSTQIKTVVLQNGRWDNCVCNPKPQYIRADGMAWDHNRSLVFPAGNEYHKFEILDPTHTTMGLERVGWDGKHYNAWVFMDEPRPNYIYDEDVDGAFCIRNSDNVNNNTQSDYILTHFTLKASRQTADVYLNGAWTQDNFDERYRMTWNENDGLYEAVVPLKQGYYNYQYLLMRADGTTVPLPSQGNYYQTENSYQLLVYFRGQGERTDRLVNYLNLSSRLP
;
A
#
# COMPACT_ATOMS: atom_id res chain seq x y z
N MET A 1 -13.19 -15.41 6.42
CA MET A 1 -12.00 -14.68 5.95
C MET A 1 -12.50 -13.31 5.57
N GLU A 2 -11.98 -12.25 6.17
CA GLU A 2 -12.35 -10.90 5.73
C GLU A 2 -11.91 -10.70 4.28
N PRO A 3 -12.73 -10.06 3.43
CA PRO A 3 -12.35 -9.76 2.06
C PRO A 3 -11.06 -8.94 2.06
N LEU A 4 -10.06 -9.32 1.26
CA LEU A 4 -8.85 -8.52 1.06
C LEU A 4 -9.18 -7.44 0.02
N PRO A 5 -9.32 -6.14 0.39
CA PRO A 5 -9.55 -5.12 -0.61
C PRO A 5 -8.33 -5.00 -1.53
N VAL A 6 -8.58 -5.02 -2.84
CA VAL A 6 -7.66 -4.54 -3.85
C VAL A 6 -7.95 -3.06 -4.04
N ILE A 7 -7.09 -2.20 -3.50
CA ILE A 7 -7.15 -0.77 -3.75
C ILE A 7 -6.31 -0.49 -4.99
N GLY A 8 -6.97 -0.27 -6.13
CA GLY A 8 -6.34 0.12 -7.38
C GLY A 8 -6.36 1.64 -7.52
N LEU A 9 -5.19 2.28 -7.52
CA LEU A 9 -5.05 3.69 -7.90
C LEU A 9 -4.95 3.77 -9.43
N SER A 10 -5.91 4.43 -10.08
CA SER A 10 -5.80 4.78 -11.50
C SER A 10 -5.44 6.26 -11.62
N PRO A 11 -4.35 6.63 -12.31
CA PRO A 11 -4.08 8.04 -12.55
C PRO A 11 -5.20 8.68 -13.38
N ALA A 12 -5.40 10.00 -13.22
CA ALA A 12 -6.26 10.78 -14.10
C ALA A 12 -5.85 10.50 -15.56
N ASN A 13 -6.82 10.05 -16.36
CA ASN A 13 -6.61 9.53 -17.69
C ASN A 13 -5.97 10.62 -18.59
N ASN A 14 -4.76 10.39 -19.11
CA ASN A 14 -4.14 11.21 -20.17
C ASN A 14 -4.57 10.72 -21.57
N GLY A 15 -5.79 10.18 -21.71
CA GLY A 15 -6.25 9.53 -22.94
C GLY A 15 -7.74 9.66 -23.22
N ASN A 16 -8.06 10.53 -24.18
CA ASN A 16 -9.15 10.50 -25.18
C ASN A 16 -10.63 10.24 -24.83
N ASP A 17 -11.06 10.10 -23.58
CA ASP A 17 -12.48 10.21 -23.23
C ASP A 17 -12.86 11.66 -22.93
N SER A 18 -13.39 12.35 -23.94
CA SER A 18 -13.68 13.79 -23.96
C SER A 18 -14.83 14.25 -23.05
N ASN A 19 -15.27 13.44 -22.09
CA ASN A 19 -16.37 13.78 -21.17
C ASN A 19 -15.95 13.84 -19.69
N ASN A 20 -14.69 13.56 -19.33
CA ASN A 20 -14.19 13.69 -17.95
C ASN A 20 -12.70 14.10 -17.91
N ALA A 21 -12.34 15.11 -18.70
CA ALA A 21 -11.00 15.68 -18.68
C ALA A 21 -10.80 16.54 -17.42
N GLY A 22 -10.22 15.98 -16.35
CA GLY A 22 -9.68 16.80 -15.25
C GLY A 22 -9.52 16.14 -13.88
N GLU A 23 -10.25 15.09 -13.55
CA GLU A 23 -10.24 14.49 -12.20
C GLU A 23 -9.72 13.04 -12.23
N GLY A 24 -8.76 12.73 -11.35
CA GLY A 24 -8.31 11.35 -11.13
C GLY A 24 -9.36 10.54 -10.37
N PHE A 25 -9.34 9.21 -10.54
CA PHE A 25 -10.26 8.31 -9.83
C PHE A 25 -9.52 7.16 -9.15
N VAL A 26 -10.02 6.75 -7.99
CA VAL A 26 -9.58 5.53 -7.29
C VAL A 26 -10.63 4.45 -7.47
N THR A 27 -10.17 3.21 -7.59
CA THR A 27 -11.03 2.03 -7.52
C THR A 27 -10.74 1.27 -6.23
N ILE A 28 -11.78 1.07 -5.43
CA ILE A 28 -11.79 0.17 -4.28
C ILE A 28 -12.54 -1.08 -4.74
N ALA A 29 -11.85 -2.20 -4.84
CA ALA A 29 -12.44 -3.47 -5.25
C ALA A 29 -12.21 -4.54 -4.19
N PHE A 30 -13.16 -5.44 -4.01
CA PHE A 30 -13.07 -6.50 -3.01
C PHE A 30 -13.99 -7.67 -3.40
N ASP A 31 -13.69 -8.86 -2.87
CA ASP A 31 -14.46 -10.07 -3.16
C ASP A 31 -15.10 -10.60 -1.87
N GLU A 32 -16.42 -10.73 -1.86
CA GLU A 32 -17.13 -11.53 -0.85
C GLU A 32 -17.01 -13.00 -1.27
N LEU A 33 -16.51 -13.89 -0.40
CA LEU A 33 -16.21 -15.29 -0.73
C LEU A 33 -17.48 -16.18 -0.71
N SER A 34 -18.54 -15.69 -1.35
CA SER A 34 -19.79 -16.38 -1.58
C SER A 34 -20.46 -15.84 -2.86
N HIS A 35 -21.44 -16.58 -3.38
CA HIS A 35 -22.35 -16.10 -4.42
C HIS A 35 -23.60 -15.42 -3.84
N ASP A 36 -23.69 -15.33 -2.51
CA ASP A 36 -24.81 -14.67 -1.87
C ASP A 36 -24.73 -13.18 -2.16
N TYR A 37 -25.86 -12.61 -2.56
CA TYR A 37 -25.94 -11.17 -2.77
C TYR A 37 -25.89 -10.48 -1.42
N HIS A 38 -24.96 -9.53 -1.28
CA HIS A 38 -24.85 -8.65 -0.13
C HIS A 38 -25.06 -7.21 -0.57
N ARG A 39 -25.93 -6.49 0.13
CA ARG A 39 -26.14 -5.07 -0.11
C ARG A 39 -25.09 -4.24 0.65
N TYR A 40 -23.98 -3.95 -0.03
CA TYR A 40 -22.96 -3.06 0.54
C TYR A 40 -23.27 -1.58 0.31
N THR A 41 -23.04 -0.78 1.35
CA THR A 41 -23.00 0.68 1.28
C THR A 41 -21.64 1.21 1.72
N TYR A 42 -21.35 2.48 1.45
CA TYR A 42 -20.11 3.10 1.91
C TYR A 42 -20.31 4.44 2.61
N THR A 43 -19.35 4.76 3.48
CA THR A 43 -19.18 6.05 4.15
C THR A 43 -17.81 6.62 3.82
N VAL A 44 -17.77 7.86 3.35
CA VAL A 44 -16.55 8.65 3.14
C VAL A 44 -16.40 9.63 4.31
N GLN A 45 -15.26 9.60 4.99
CA GLN A 45 -14.93 10.47 6.11
C GLN A 45 -13.61 11.19 5.82
N HIS A 46 -13.60 12.53 5.91
CA HIS A 46 -12.37 13.31 5.86
C HIS A 46 -11.57 13.14 7.16
N CYS A 47 -10.25 13.05 7.04
CA CYS A 47 -9.31 12.84 8.13
C CYS A 47 -8.18 13.88 8.11
N GLU A 48 -7.62 14.12 9.29
CA GLU A 48 -6.41 14.90 9.48
C GLU A 48 -5.17 14.13 9.00
N ALA A 49 -4.00 14.79 9.05
CA ALA A 49 -2.74 14.21 8.57
C ALA A 49 -2.33 12.91 9.30
N ASP A 50 -2.82 12.71 10.53
CA ASP A 50 -2.58 11.53 11.36
C ASP A 50 -3.71 10.48 11.26
N TRP A 51 -4.59 10.62 10.27
CA TRP A 51 -5.76 9.75 10.02
C TRP A 51 -6.87 9.82 11.07
N THR A 52 -6.81 10.75 12.04
CA THR A 52 -7.95 11.03 12.91
C THR A 52 -9.08 11.73 12.14
N PRO A 53 -10.37 11.48 12.45
CA PRO A 53 -11.48 12.16 11.79
C PRO A 53 -11.41 13.69 11.96
N SER A 54 -11.74 14.42 10.90
CA SER A 54 -11.81 15.88 10.92
C SER A 54 -13.10 16.38 11.57
N GLU A 55 -13.10 16.53 12.90
CA GLU A 55 -14.30 16.85 13.69
C GLU A 55 -14.88 18.27 13.42
N GLU A 56 -14.07 19.21 12.93
CA GLU A 56 -14.50 20.59 12.64
C GLU A 56 -15.17 20.76 11.26
N LEU A 57 -15.24 19.69 10.46
CA LEU A 57 -15.86 19.67 9.15
C LEU A 57 -17.26 19.06 9.20
N LEU A 58 -18.19 19.66 8.45
CA LEU A 58 -19.47 19.06 8.10
C LEU A 58 -19.33 18.26 6.81
N GLU A 59 -20.18 17.26 6.57
CA GLU A 59 -20.16 16.46 5.33
C GLU A 59 -20.19 17.33 4.06
N SER A 60 -21.00 18.40 4.07
CA SER A 60 -21.10 19.35 2.96
C SER A 60 -19.83 20.19 2.71
N ASP A 61 -18.90 20.24 3.67
CA ASP A 61 -17.60 20.89 3.47
C ASP A 61 -16.74 20.08 2.51
N TYR A 62 -16.72 18.75 2.64
CA TYR A 62 -15.76 17.87 1.96
C TYR A 62 -16.36 16.93 0.90
N VAL A 63 -17.68 16.75 0.86
CA VAL A 63 -18.40 16.01 -0.20
C VAL A 63 -19.44 16.91 -0.88
N ASP A 64 -19.54 16.80 -2.20
CA ASP A 64 -20.72 17.18 -2.98
C ASP A 64 -21.51 15.90 -3.31
N GLY A 65 -22.76 15.82 -2.82
CA GLY A 65 -23.56 14.60 -2.79
C GLY A 65 -23.73 14.05 -1.37
N PHE A 66 -23.69 12.73 -1.21
CA PHE A 66 -23.85 12.05 0.08
C PHE A 66 -22.51 11.45 0.52
N ALA A 67 -22.10 11.71 1.77
CA ALA A 67 -20.91 11.10 2.33
C ALA A 67 -21.17 9.66 2.79
N SER A 68 -22.41 9.32 3.17
CA SER A 68 -22.79 8.00 3.70
C SER A 68 -24.06 7.44 3.04
N GLY A 69 -24.26 6.12 3.17
CA GLY A 69 -25.47 5.43 2.72
C GLY A 69 -25.59 5.22 1.21
N ASN A 70 -24.53 5.48 0.46
CA ASN A 70 -24.49 5.18 -0.97
C ASN A 70 -24.26 3.69 -1.20
N THR A 71 -25.07 3.05 -2.04
CA THR A 71 -24.91 1.63 -2.41
C THR A 71 -23.76 1.41 -3.39
N ILE A 72 -23.13 0.23 -3.31
CA ILE A 72 -22.15 -0.26 -4.28
C ILE A 72 -22.88 -1.19 -5.26
N ASP A 73 -23.25 -0.65 -6.41
CA ASP A 73 -24.12 -1.33 -7.39
C ASP A 73 -23.34 -2.07 -8.51
N ASP A 74 -22.02 -1.85 -8.61
CA ASP A 74 -21.15 -2.53 -9.59
C ASP A 74 -20.56 -3.80 -8.95
N TYR A 75 -21.10 -4.95 -9.33
CA TYR A 75 -20.66 -6.25 -8.87
C TYR A 75 -20.85 -7.36 -9.91
N GLY A 76 -20.10 -8.46 -9.75
CA GLY A 76 -20.20 -9.64 -10.61
C GLY A 76 -19.80 -10.93 -9.90
N GLN A 77 -20.58 -11.98 -10.09
CA GLN A 77 -20.25 -13.32 -9.56
C GLN A 77 -19.07 -13.92 -10.32
N SER A 78 -18.28 -14.68 -9.58
CA SER A 78 -17.20 -15.50 -10.14
C SER A 78 -17.73 -16.59 -11.08
N VAL A 79 -16.95 -16.90 -12.11
CA VAL A 79 -17.27 -17.88 -13.15
C VAL A 79 -16.08 -18.82 -13.33
N ASN A 80 -16.36 -20.13 -13.36
CA ASN A 80 -15.35 -21.18 -13.53
C ASN A 80 -14.24 -21.20 -12.47
N THR A 81 -14.54 -20.79 -11.23
CA THR A 81 -13.63 -20.86 -10.09
C THR A 81 -14.07 -21.97 -9.12
N ASN A 82 -13.12 -22.60 -8.45
CA ASN A 82 -13.39 -23.55 -7.37
C ASN A 82 -13.86 -22.82 -6.11
N THR A 83 -13.27 -21.67 -5.80
CA THR A 83 -13.72 -20.81 -4.71
C THR A 83 -14.79 -19.85 -5.25
N PRO A 84 -16.08 -19.99 -4.85
CA PRO A 84 -17.10 -19.03 -5.25
C PRO A 84 -16.89 -17.71 -4.52
N TYR A 85 -17.00 -16.62 -5.27
CA TYR A 85 -17.00 -15.24 -4.76
C TYR A 85 -17.86 -14.31 -5.62
N THR A 86 -18.21 -13.16 -5.07
CA THR A 86 -18.84 -12.02 -5.75
C THR A 86 -17.91 -10.82 -5.64
N HIS A 87 -17.47 -10.31 -6.80
CA HIS A 87 -16.57 -9.17 -6.91
C HIS A 87 -17.38 -7.87 -6.88
N TYR A 88 -17.02 -6.94 -5.99
CA TYR A 88 -17.61 -5.61 -5.89
C TYR A 88 -16.59 -4.55 -6.27
N LYS A 89 -17.07 -3.48 -6.90
CA LYS A 89 -16.24 -2.36 -7.35
C LYS A 89 -16.88 -1.02 -6.98
N LEU A 90 -16.11 -0.18 -6.30
CA LEU A 90 -16.45 1.21 -6.01
C LEU A 90 -15.43 2.13 -6.69
N THR A 91 -15.90 3.09 -7.47
CA THR A 91 -15.07 4.16 -8.04
C THR A 91 -15.37 5.49 -7.33
N LEU A 92 -14.34 6.21 -6.92
CA LEU A 92 -14.44 7.55 -6.32
C LEU A 92 -13.48 8.53 -7.02
N PRO A 93 -13.87 9.78 -7.27
CA PRO A 93 -15.22 10.32 -7.09
C PRO A 93 -16.23 9.66 -8.07
N ASN A 94 -17.53 9.77 -7.76
CA ASN A 94 -18.63 9.35 -8.64
C ASN A 94 -19.81 10.34 -8.57
N ASP A 95 -20.88 10.07 -9.33
CA ASP A 95 -22.03 10.97 -9.44
C ASP A 95 -22.73 11.26 -8.10
N ARG A 96 -22.64 10.35 -7.14
CA ARG A 96 -23.28 10.44 -5.81
C ARG A 96 -22.35 11.00 -4.73
N CYS A 97 -21.03 10.95 -4.95
CA CYS A 97 -20.01 11.35 -3.98
C CYS A 97 -18.79 11.94 -4.71
N ARG A 98 -18.73 13.28 -4.80
CA ARG A 98 -17.56 14.02 -5.30
C ARG A 98 -16.79 14.67 -4.15
N LEU A 99 -15.48 14.49 -4.13
CA LEU A 99 -14.61 15.01 -3.07
C LEU A 99 -14.25 16.48 -3.36
N LYS A 100 -14.40 17.35 -2.36
CA LYS A 100 -14.21 18.81 -2.52
C LYS A 100 -12.90 19.34 -1.93
N LEU A 101 -12.31 18.64 -0.97
CA LEU A 101 -11.13 19.09 -0.24
C LEU A 101 -9.95 18.15 -0.49
N SER A 102 -8.74 18.70 -0.42
CA SER A 102 -7.52 17.89 -0.30
C SER A 102 -7.34 17.44 1.14
N GLY A 103 -6.75 16.28 1.34
CA GLY A 103 -6.52 15.70 2.66
C GLY A 103 -6.61 14.18 2.61
N ASN A 104 -6.75 13.59 3.79
CA ASN A 104 -6.94 12.16 3.94
C ASN A 104 -8.42 11.83 3.96
N TYR A 105 -8.76 10.68 3.39
CA TYR A 105 -10.12 10.17 3.35
C TYR A 105 -10.13 8.71 3.74
N THR A 106 -10.96 8.36 4.71
CA THR A 106 -11.35 6.98 4.99
C THR A 106 -12.61 6.66 4.21
N VAL A 107 -12.62 5.53 3.51
CA VAL A 107 -13.82 4.94 2.91
C VAL A 107 -14.12 3.62 3.63
N THR A 108 -15.20 3.59 4.40
CA THR A 108 -15.66 2.39 5.11
C THR A 108 -16.80 1.76 4.33
N VAL A 109 -16.68 0.48 4.00
CA VAL A 109 -17.80 -0.29 3.42
C VAL A 109 -18.55 -0.99 4.54
N HIS A 110 -19.87 -0.92 4.49
CA HIS A 110 -20.79 -1.52 5.44
C HIS A 110 -21.66 -2.55 4.72
N ASP A 111 -21.94 -3.65 5.39
CA ASP A 111 -22.92 -4.63 4.94
C ASP A 111 -24.28 -4.34 5.57
N GLU A 112 -25.25 -3.89 4.77
CA GLU A 112 -26.61 -3.60 5.25
C GLU A 112 -27.34 -4.88 5.70
N ASP A 113 -27.01 -6.03 5.10
CA ASP A 113 -27.67 -7.30 5.38
C ASP A 113 -27.25 -7.87 6.75
N THR A 114 -26.09 -7.45 7.25
CA THR A 114 -25.60 -7.76 8.61
C THR A 114 -25.68 -6.58 9.58
N GLY A 115 -26.66 -5.68 9.36
CA GLY A 115 -26.97 -4.60 10.30
C GLY A 115 -25.99 -3.43 10.27
N ASN A 116 -25.46 -3.10 9.09
CA ASN A 116 -24.46 -2.04 8.85
C ASN A 116 -23.09 -2.30 9.48
N THR A 117 -22.73 -3.58 9.62
CA THR A 117 -21.41 -3.96 10.14
C THR A 117 -20.32 -3.50 9.16
N PRO A 118 -19.26 -2.80 9.61
CA PRO A 118 -18.15 -2.42 8.74
C PRO A 118 -17.39 -3.68 8.31
N VAL A 119 -17.17 -3.84 7.00
CA VAL A 119 -16.50 -5.03 6.43
C VAL A 119 -15.09 -4.74 5.93
N LEU A 120 -14.80 -3.51 5.52
CA LEU A 120 -13.45 -3.06 5.19
C LEU A 120 -13.34 -1.54 5.32
N LYS A 121 -12.09 -1.09 5.44
CA LYS A 121 -11.70 0.31 5.46
C LYS A 121 -10.62 0.53 4.41
N ALA A 122 -10.87 1.41 3.44
CA ALA A 122 -9.89 1.84 2.46
C ALA A 122 -9.42 3.27 2.76
N CYS A 123 -8.12 3.52 2.59
CA CYS A 123 -7.49 4.82 2.81
C CYS A 123 -7.19 5.49 1.46
N LEU A 124 -7.65 6.72 1.29
CA LEU A 124 -7.48 7.56 0.11
C LEU A 124 -6.82 8.87 0.52
N MET A 125 -6.01 9.43 -0.38
CA MET A 125 -5.40 10.75 -0.21
C MET A 125 -5.67 11.59 -1.45
N VAL A 126 -6.14 12.83 -1.25
CA VAL A 126 -6.42 13.79 -2.33
C VAL A 126 -5.48 14.96 -2.16
N THR A 127 -4.65 15.26 -3.17
CA THR A 127 -3.68 16.36 -3.10
C THR A 127 -4.07 17.54 -3.98
N GLU A 128 -3.88 18.76 -3.48
CA GLU A 128 -4.07 20.00 -4.25
C GLU A 128 -2.76 20.55 -4.87
N GLN A 129 -1.61 19.94 -4.57
CA GLN A 129 -0.30 20.28 -5.15
C GLN A 129 0.06 21.78 -5.11
N SER A 130 -0.41 22.51 -4.09
CA SER A 130 -0.22 23.95 -3.90
C SER A 130 1.18 24.32 -3.39
N MET A 131 1.93 23.36 -2.85
CA MET A 131 3.36 23.47 -2.53
C MET A 131 4.20 22.65 -3.51
N LYS A 132 5.50 22.96 -3.60
CA LYS A 132 6.46 22.23 -4.43
C LYS A 132 7.59 21.68 -3.59
N SER A 133 7.97 20.44 -3.84
CA SER A 133 9.08 19.79 -3.16
C SER A 133 10.05 19.18 -4.17
N ALA A 134 11.26 18.93 -3.72
CA ALA A 134 12.23 18.08 -4.41
C ALA A 134 12.83 17.10 -3.39
N MET A 135 13.14 15.90 -3.86
CA MET A 135 13.72 14.83 -3.07
C MET A 135 14.86 14.20 -3.85
N GLU A 136 15.96 13.93 -3.16
CA GLU A 136 17.11 13.22 -3.69
C GLU A 136 17.45 12.06 -2.75
N GLN A 137 17.96 10.97 -3.31
CA GLN A 137 18.42 9.80 -2.56
C GLN A 137 19.91 9.61 -2.79
N THR A 138 20.64 9.27 -1.72
CA THR A 138 22.07 8.94 -1.77
C THR A 138 22.39 7.69 -0.96
N ALA A 139 23.35 6.90 -1.44
CA ALA A 139 23.93 5.76 -0.73
C ALA A 139 25.14 6.14 0.14
N ASN A 140 25.65 7.37 -0.01
CA ASN A 140 26.64 7.95 0.88
C ASN A 140 25.89 8.68 2.00
N THR A 141 25.60 7.95 3.07
CA THR A 141 24.76 8.40 4.18
C THR A 141 25.60 8.96 5.33
N ASP A 142 24.94 9.59 6.29
CA ASP A 142 25.58 10.07 7.52
C ASP A 142 26.05 8.92 8.44
N ILE A 143 25.70 7.66 8.13
CA ILE A 143 26.03 6.49 8.98
C ILE A 143 26.88 5.43 8.28
N ASP A 144 26.88 5.39 6.94
CA ASP A 144 27.71 4.50 6.13
C ASP A 144 27.90 5.04 4.70
N ILE A 145 28.80 4.43 3.94
CA ILE A 145 29.07 4.79 2.55
C ILE A 145 28.88 3.54 1.70
N ASN A 146 27.89 3.56 0.79
CA ASN A 146 27.56 2.43 -0.07
C ASN A 146 27.40 1.13 0.74
N GLY A 147 26.74 1.24 1.89
CA GLY A 147 26.57 0.17 2.85
C GLY A 147 25.18 -0.46 2.75
N SER A 148 24.44 -0.40 3.86
CA SER A 148 23.13 -1.03 4.00
C SER A 148 22.00 -0.01 4.10
N HIS A 149 22.25 1.25 3.76
CA HIS A 149 21.29 2.33 3.92
C HIS A 149 21.20 3.24 2.71
N GLN A 150 20.08 3.94 2.63
CA GLN A 150 19.81 5.02 1.70
C GLN A 150 19.33 6.23 2.50
N GLN A 151 19.84 7.42 2.18
CA GLN A 151 19.46 8.66 2.84
C GLN A 151 18.77 9.62 1.88
N LEU A 152 17.74 10.29 2.37
CA LEU A 152 17.02 11.31 1.62
C LEU A 152 17.42 12.72 2.03
N SER A 153 17.57 13.57 1.02
CA SER A 153 17.57 15.04 1.17
C SER A 153 16.29 15.60 0.56
N ILE A 154 15.62 16.50 1.26
CA ILE A 154 14.31 17.03 0.89
C ILE A 154 14.34 18.56 0.95
N SER A 155 13.74 19.21 -0.05
CA SER A 155 13.41 20.63 -0.01
C SER A 155 11.93 20.84 -0.25
N LEU A 156 11.35 21.84 0.42
CA LEU A 156 9.95 22.23 0.31
C LEU A 156 9.86 23.74 0.12
N ASN A 157 9.13 24.16 -0.91
CA ASN A 157 8.76 25.54 -1.19
C ASN A 157 7.27 25.74 -0.89
N PHE A 158 6.94 26.74 -0.08
CA PHE A 158 5.57 27.01 0.37
C PHE A 158 4.65 27.52 -0.75
N GLY A 159 5.19 27.93 -1.90
CA GLY A 159 4.42 28.47 -3.01
C GLY A 159 3.67 29.73 -2.59
N SER A 160 2.38 29.78 -2.92
CA SER A 160 1.49 30.88 -2.52
C SER A 160 0.89 30.71 -1.13
N ASN A 161 1.16 29.61 -0.43
CA ASN A 161 0.60 29.37 0.90
C ASN A 161 1.28 30.28 1.93
N ARG A 162 0.46 30.97 2.74
CA ARG A 162 0.95 31.86 3.80
C ARG A 162 1.31 31.04 5.04
N VAL A 163 2.57 30.68 5.16
CA VAL A 163 3.12 29.97 6.33
C VAL A 163 3.78 30.97 7.27
N THR A 164 3.23 31.15 8.46
CA THR A 164 3.77 32.06 9.49
C THR A 164 4.50 31.32 10.60
N SER A 165 4.13 30.06 10.86
CA SER A 165 4.71 29.19 11.88
C SER A 165 4.91 27.77 11.31
N PRO A 166 5.97 27.54 10.51
CA PRO A 166 6.17 26.26 9.82
C PRO A 166 6.13 25.04 10.73
N SER A 167 6.69 25.14 11.94
CA SER A 167 6.74 24.03 12.92
C SER A 167 5.38 23.55 13.43
N THR A 168 4.33 24.37 13.30
CA THR A 168 2.97 24.01 13.73
C THR A 168 2.01 23.85 12.57
N GLN A 169 2.32 24.48 11.44
CA GLN A 169 1.43 24.51 10.27
C GLN A 169 1.79 23.45 9.23
N ILE A 170 3.02 22.96 9.21
CA ILE A 170 3.48 21.94 8.27
C ILE A 170 3.65 20.62 9.00
N LYS A 171 3.03 19.57 8.46
CA LYS A 171 3.29 18.19 8.85
C LYS A 171 3.81 17.43 7.64
N THR A 172 4.80 16.57 7.83
CA THR A 172 5.41 15.79 6.74
C THR A 172 5.45 14.32 7.10
N VAL A 173 5.17 13.44 6.14
CA VAL A 173 5.34 12.00 6.27
C VAL A 173 6.20 11.52 5.10
N VAL A 174 7.21 10.71 5.39
CA VAL A 174 8.06 10.08 4.38
C VAL A 174 7.89 8.57 4.46
N LEU A 175 7.53 7.96 3.33
CA LEU A 175 7.30 6.52 3.16
C LEU A 175 8.39 5.92 2.29
N GLN A 176 8.77 4.67 2.56
CA GLN A 176 9.59 3.84 1.68
C GLN A 176 8.69 2.74 1.09
N ASN A 177 8.63 2.62 -0.23
CA ASN A 177 7.81 1.65 -0.97
C ASN A 177 6.34 1.66 -0.56
N GLY A 178 5.80 2.85 -0.27
CA GLY A 178 4.42 3.03 0.20
C GLY A 178 4.14 2.53 1.62
N ARG A 179 5.17 2.10 2.36
CA ARG A 179 5.00 1.46 3.66
C ARG A 179 4.83 2.45 4.81
N TRP A 180 3.82 2.20 5.64
CA TRP A 180 3.52 3.02 6.81
C TRP A 180 4.23 2.54 8.08
N ASP A 181 4.58 1.26 8.16
CA ASP A 181 5.15 0.66 9.36
C ASP A 181 6.57 1.16 9.71
N ASN A 182 7.29 1.68 8.72
CA ASN A 182 8.62 2.27 8.87
C ASN A 182 8.66 3.76 8.49
N CYS A 183 7.50 4.41 8.38
CA CYS A 183 7.42 5.80 7.96
C CYS A 183 8.13 6.76 8.93
N VAL A 184 8.61 7.87 8.40
CA VAL A 184 9.21 8.95 9.19
C VAL A 184 8.26 10.14 9.22
N CYS A 185 7.62 10.32 10.37
CA CYS A 185 6.66 11.39 10.62
C CYS A 185 7.31 12.62 11.25
N ASN A 186 7.05 13.79 10.69
CA ASN A 186 7.50 15.10 11.14
C ASN A 186 9.00 15.17 11.52
N PRO A 187 9.93 14.70 10.66
CA PRO A 187 11.35 14.89 10.89
C PRO A 187 11.64 16.38 11.06
N LYS A 188 12.50 16.74 12.02
CA LYS A 188 12.86 18.14 12.25
C LYS A 188 13.70 18.67 11.08
N PRO A 189 13.33 19.78 10.42
CA PRO A 189 14.13 20.35 9.34
C PRO A 189 15.44 20.96 9.88
N GLN A 190 16.47 20.95 9.04
CA GLN A 190 17.74 21.63 9.30
C GLN A 190 17.65 23.12 8.97
N TYR A 191 16.85 23.47 7.96
CA TYR A 191 16.68 24.85 7.52
C TYR A 191 15.20 25.21 7.45
N ILE A 192 14.85 26.37 8.03
CA ILE A 192 13.55 27.01 7.89
C ILE A 192 13.79 28.42 7.35
N ARG A 193 13.18 28.73 6.22
CA ARG A 193 13.25 30.03 5.54
C ARG A 193 11.85 30.64 5.45
N ALA A 194 11.77 31.89 5.00
CA ALA A 194 10.47 32.56 4.84
C ALA A 194 9.58 31.87 3.79
N ASP A 195 10.18 31.23 2.79
CA ASP A 195 9.55 30.64 1.62
C ASP A 195 9.62 29.10 1.57
N GLY A 196 10.21 28.45 2.59
CA GLY A 196 10.36 27.00 2.55
C GLY A 196 11.10 26.36 3.72
N MET A 197 11.28 25.05 3.62
CA MET A 197 11.98 24.18 4.56
C MET A 197 12.94 23.25 3.81
N ALA A 198 14.01 22.82 4.47
CA ALA A 198 14.87 21.78 3.93
C ALA A 198 15.36 20.81 5.02
N TRP A 199 15.46 19.56 4.62
CA TRP A 199 16.02 18.45 5.37
C TRP A 199 17.25 17.96 4.61
N ASP A 200 18.42 18.32 5.10
CA ASP A 200 19.70 17.96 4.49
C ASP A 200 20.60 17.44 5.60
N HIS A 201 21.30 16.33 5.36
CA HIS A 201 22.00 15.59 6.42
C HIS A 201 21.10 15.28 7.63
N ASN A 202 19.88 14.81 7.35
CA ASN A 202 18.91 14.45 8.37
C ASN A 202 18.99 12.96 8.70
N ARG A 203 19.52 12.62 9.88
CA ARG A 203 19.66 11.23 10.33
C ARG A 203 18.33 10.47 10.44
N SER A 204 17.21 11.17 10.67
CA SER A 204 15.88 10.53 10.68
C SER A 204 15.42 10.09 9.29
N LEU A 205 16.02 10.62 8.22
CA LEU A 205 15.73 10.26 6.83
C LEU A 205 16.74 9.26 6.26
N VAL A 206 17.40 8.49 7.13
CA VAL A 206 18.26 7.36 6.75
C VAL A 206 17.46 6.06 6.92
N PHE A 207 17.18 5.40 5.80
CA PHE A 207 16.39 4.17 5.74
C PHE A 207 17.30 2.96 5.52
N PRO A 208 16.98 1.79 6.10
CA PRO A 208 17.53 0.52 5.62
C PRO A 208 17.21 0.38 4.13
N ALA A 209 18.22 0.05 3.32
CA ALA A 209 18.05 -0.01 1.88
C ALA A 209 17.23 -1.22 1.42
N GLY A 210 17.09 -2.26 2.26
CA GLY A 210 16.38 -3.48 1.89
C GLY A 210 17.03 -4.22 0.73
N ASN A 211 16.24 -5.03 0.05
CA ASN A 211 16.62 -5.78 -1.14
C ASN A 211 15.42 -5.80 -2.09
N GLU A 212 15.64 -6.18 -3.35
CA GLU A 212 14.54 -6.36 -4.30
C GLU A 212 13.55 -7.38 -3.73
N TYR A 213 12.26 -7.09 -3.84
CA TYR A 213 11.18 -7.98 -3.43
C TYR A 213 11.31 -9.32 -4.15
N HIS A 214 10.92 -10.39 -3.45
CA HIS A 214 10.66 -11.67 -4.10
C HIS A 214 9.42 -11.56 -4.96
N LYS A 215 9.33 -12.42 -5.98
CA LYS A 215 8.20 -12.41 -6.90
C LYS A 215 7.82 -13.80 -7.39
N PHE A 216 6.52 -13.98 -7.58
CA PHE A 216 5.97 -15.16 -8.22
C PHE A 216 4.68 -14.81 -8.95
N GLU A 217 4.25 -15.71 -9.82
CA GLU A 217 2.98 -15.65 -10.49
C GLU A 217 2.23 -16.96 -10.28
N ILE A 218 0.92 -16.88 -10.02
CA ILE A 218 0.01 -18.02 -10.07
C ILE A 218 -1.06 -17.71 -11.11
N LEU A 219 -0.80 -18.02 -12.37
CA LEU A 219 -1.70 -17.68 -13.49
C LEU A 219 -2.68 -18.80 -13.83
N ASP A 220 -2.38 -20.03 -13.42
CA ASP A 220 -3.17 -21.22 -13.65
C ASP A 220 -2.96 -22.22 -12.49
N PRO A 221 -4.03 -22.84 -11.95
CA PRO A 221 -3.88 -23.81 -10.87
C PRO A 221 -3.37 -25.20 -11.31
N THR A 222 -3.25 -25.46 -12.62
CA THR A 222 -2.94 -26.79 -13.18
C THR A 222 -1.47 -26.97 -13.60
N HIS A 223 -0.74 -25.87 -13.78
CA HIS A 223 0.69 -25.90 -14.12
C HIS A 223 1.44 -24.74 -13.46
N THR A 224 2.76 -24.89 -13.31
CA THR A 224 3.60 -23.87 -12.68
C THR A 224 3.92 -22.72 -13.62
N THR A 225 4.01 -21.53 -13.04
CA THR A 225 4.48 -20.29 -13.67
C THR A 225 5.71 -19.77 -12.91
N MET A 226 6.12 -18.52 -13.15
CA MET A 226 7.30 -17.91 -12.50
C MET A 226 7.23 -18.04 -10.97
N GLY A 227 8.33 -18.48 -10.35
CA GLY A 227 8.46 -18.52 -8.89
C GLY A 227 7.75 -19.69 -8.18
N LEU A 228 7.07 -20.59 -8.90
CA LEU A 228 6.40 -21.75 -8.31
C LEU A 228 7.20 -23.04 -8.49
N GLU A 229 7.38 -23.78 -7.40
CA GLU A 229 7.97 -25.12 -7.40
C GLU A 229 6.97 -26.15 -7.95
N ARG A 230 5.73 -26.11 -7.45
CA ARG A 230 4.66 -27.02 -7.87
C ARG A 230 3.28 -26.43 -7.59
N VAL A 231 2.29 -26.97 -8.29
CA VAL A 231 0.86 -26.75 -8.01
C VAL A 231 0.15 -28.10 -7.87
N GLY A 232 -1.00 -28.13 -7.21
CA GLY A 232 -1.74 -29.36 -7.02
C GLY A 232 -3.12 -29.19 -6.42
N TRP A 233 -3.92 -30.25 -6.54
CA TRP A 233 -5.25 -30.35 -5.97
C TRP A 233 -5.24 -31.31 -4.77
N ASP A 234 -5.76 -30.88 -3.62
CA ASP A 234 -5.79 -31.71 -2.40
C ASP A 234 -7.10 -32.49 -2.21
N GLY A 235 -8.03 -32.42 -3.19
CA GLY A 235 -9.39 -32.95 -3.08
C GLY A 235 -10.44 -31.88 -2.80
N LYS A 236 -10.03 -30.67 -2.38
CA LYS A 236 -10.93 -29.57 -1.98
C LYS A 236 -10.47 -28.18 -2.45
N HIS A 237 -9.16 -27.90 -2.47
CA HIS A 237 -8.60 -26.63 -2.89
C HIS A 237 -7.41 -26.82 -3.82
N TYR A 238 -7.22 -25.83 -4.70
CA TYR A 238 -5.95 -25.67 -5.40
C TYR A 238 -4.90 -25.14 -4.44
N ASN A 239 -3.69 -25.67 -4.58
CA ASN A 239 -2.53 -25.33 -3.78
C ASN A 239 -1.38 -24.97 -4.72
N ALA A 240 -0.62 -23.94 -4.38
CA ALA A 240 0.59 -23.54 -5.06
C ALA A 240 1.73 -23.43 -4.05
N TRP A 241 2.88 -24.02 -4.34
CA TRP A 241 4.07 -23.93 -3.51
C TRP A 241 5.07 -23.01 -4.20
N VAL A 242 5.34 -21.88 -3.57
CA VAL A 242 6.40 -20.95 -4.00
C VAL A 242 7.74 -21.64 -3.75
N PHE A 243 8.73 -21.40 -4.61
CA PHE A 243 10.08 -21.90 -4.35
C PHE A 243 10.55 -21.45 -2.95
N MET A 244 11.25 -22.34 -2.25
CA MET A 244 11.78 -22.01 -0.93
C MET A 244 12.76 -20.84 -1.04
N ASP A 245 12.48 -19.78 -0.29
CA ASP A 245 13.34 -18.60 -0.22
C ASP A 245 14.57 -18.89 0.65
N GLU A 246 15.74 -18.62 0.09
CA GLU A 246 17.02 -18.79 0.77
C GLU A 246 17.59 -17.44 1.25
N PRO A 247 18.56 -17.46 2.19
CA PRO A 247 19.28 -16.24 2.54
C PRO A 247 19.94 -15.61 1.30
N ARG A 248 19.85 -14.29 1.17
CA ARG A 248 20.44 -13.50 0.11
C ARG A 248 21.65 -12.74 0.67
N PRO A 249 22.86 -13.33 0.71
CA PRO A 249 24.05 -12.70 1.30
C PRO A 249 24.72 -11.66 0.38
N ASN A 250 24.37 -11.64 -0.91
CA ASN A 250 24.84 -10.67 -1.88
C ASN A 250 23.66 -10.01 -2.58
N TYR A 251 23.85 -8.77 -3.01
CA TYR A 251 22.91 -8.09 -3.92
C TYR A 251 22.96 -8.72 -5.30
N ILE A 252 21.79 -9.01 -5.85
CA ILE A 252 21.60 -9.40 -7.23
C ILE A 252 20.47 -8.50 -7.74
N TYR A 253 20.75 -7.74 -8.78
CA TYR A 253 19.72 -6.93 -9.42
C TYR A 253 18.62 -7.83 -9.95
N ASP A 254 17.38 -7.51 -9.60
CA ASP A 254 16.18 -8.13 -10.10
C ASP A 254 15.12 -7.05 -10.27
N GLU A 255 14.48 -6.98 -11.44
CA GLU A 255 13.45 -5.97 -11.67
C GLU A 255 12.17 -6.36 -10.92
N ASP A 256 11.73 -5.52 -10.00
CA ASP A 256 10.48 -5.68 -9.26
C ASP A 256 9.55 -4.48 -9.46
N VAL A 257 8.45 -4.45 -8.69
CA VAL A 257 7.52 -3.31 -8.65
C VAL A 257 7.23 -2.90 -7.20
N ASP A 258 8.25 -2.81 -6.36
CA ASP A 258 8.21 -2.26 -4.99
C ASP A 258 7.11 -2.88 -4.09
N GLY A 259 6.86 -4.19 -4.22
CA GLY A 259 5.83 -4.88 -3.43
C GLY A 259 4.44 -4.89 -4.05
N ALA A 260 4.24 -4.34 -5.25
CA ALA A 260 2.95 -4.35 -5.94
C ALA A 260 2.50 -5.77 -6.34
N PHE A 261 1.21 -5.87 -6.66
CA PHE A 261 0.59 -7.10 -7.14
C PHE A 261 -0.40 -6.79 -8.26
N CYS A 262 -0.71 -7.79 -9.09
CA CYS A 262 -1.63 -7.66 -10.20
C CYS A 262 -2.48 -8.92 -10.32
N ILE A 263 -3.80 -8.79 -10.14
CA ILE A 263 -4.74 -9.89 -10.34
C ILE A 263 -4.83 -10.20 -11.84
N ARG A 264 -4.45 -11.42 -12.22
CA ARG A 264 -4.50 -11.90 -13.60
C ARG A 264 -4.49 -13.42 -13.70
N ASN A 265 -5.12 -13.94 -14.74
CA ASN A 265 -5.07 -15.34 -15.13
C ASN A 265 -4.26 -15.51 -16.44
N SER A 266 -4.01 -16.75 -16.87
CA SER A 266 -3.20 -17.07 -18.06
C SER A 266 -3.72 -16.45 -19.35
N ASP A 267 -5.04 -16.34 -19.51
CA ASP A 267 -5.66 -15.74 -20.69
C ASP A 267 -5.72 -14.21 -20.62
N ASN A 268 -5.46 -13.65 -19.43
CA ASN A 268 -5.56 -12.23 -19.08
C ASN A 268 -6.91 -11.62 -19.46
N VAL A 269 -7.99 -12.35 -19.21
CA VAL A 269 -9.38 -11.97 -19.53
C VAL A 269 -10.23 -12.13 -18.28
N ASN A 270 -11.11 -11.15 -18.04
CA ASN A 270 -12.06 -11.16 -16.91
C ASN A 270 -11.40 -11.48 -15.56
N ASN A 271 -10.17 -11.01 -15.33
CA ASN A 271 -9.36 -11.32 -14.15
C ASN A 271 -10.09 -11.09 -12.81
N ASN A 272 -11.01 -10.14 -12.77
CA ASN A 272 -11.79 -9.84 -11.57
C ASN A 272 -12.82 -10.93 -11.22
N THR A 273 -13.33 -11.70 -12.19
CA THR A 273 -14.39 -12.71 -11.97
C THR A 273 -14.02 -14.12 -12.43
N GLN A 274 -12.89 -14.30 -13.13
CA GLN A 274 -12.41 -15.58 -13.66
C GLN A 274 -10.99 -15.93 -13.16
N SER A 275 -10.54 -15.30 -12.08
CA SER A 275 -9.37 -15.71 -11.33
C SER A 275 -9.81 -16.39 -10.03
N ASP A 276 -9.34 -17.61 -9.79
CA ASP A 276 -9.63 -18.41 -8.60
C ASP A 276 -8.75 -18.02 -7.41
N TYR A 277 -9.15 -18.44 -6.23
CA TYR A 277 -8.35 -18.36 -5.00
C TYR A 277 -7.61 -19.68 -4.76
N ILE A 278 -6.31 -19.56 -4.49
CA ILE A 278 -5.36 -20.66 -4.39
C ILE A 278 -4.64 -20.58 -3.05
N LEU A 279 -4.58 -21.70 -2.32
CA LEU A 279 -3.80 -21.80 -1.09
C LEU A 279 -2.31 -21.74 -1.45
N THR A 280 -1.67 -20.63 -1.15
CA THR A 280 -0.28 -20.36 -1.52
C THR A 280 0.64 -20.62 -0.34
N HIS A 281 1.56 -21.57 -0.50
CA HIS A 281 2.49 -22.01 0.52
C HIS A 281 3.82 -21.28 0.33
N PHE A 282 4.24 -20.57 1.37
CA PHE A 282 5.52 -19.88 1.45
C PHE A 282 6.44 -20.65 2.39
N THR A 283 7.69 -20.85 1.97
CA THR A 283 8.72 -21.50 2.77
C THR A 283 9.98 -20.67 2.74
N LEU A 284 10.52 -20.37 3.92
CA LEU A 284 11.72 -19.55 4.08
C LEU A 284 12.76 -20.29 4.91
N LYS A 285 13.95 -20.41 4.36
CA LYS A 285 15.14 -20.89 5.06
C LYS A 285 15.88 -19.72 5.70
N ALA A 286 15.75 -19.59 7.01
CA ALA A 286 16.45 -18.58 7.79
C ALA A 286 16.76 -19.12 9.20
N SER A 287 17.72 -18.52 9.89
CA SER A 287 17.92 -18.80 11.31
C SER A 287 16.67 -18.40 12.10
N ARG A 288 16.31 -19.18 13.12
CA ARG A 288 15.20 -18.86 14.02
C ARG A 288 15.40 -17.49 14.66
N GLN A 289 14.38 -16.66 14.56
CA GLN A 289 14.27 -15.34 15.14
C GLN A 289 13.52 -15.41 16.48
N THR A 290 13.81 -14.46 17.37
CA THR A 290 13.08 -14.29 18.64
C THR A 290 11.82 -13.45 18.47
N ALA A 291 11.75 -12.63 17.42
CA ALA A 291 10.60 -11.82 17.09
C ALA A 291 9.84 -12.41 15.90
N ASP A 292 8.60 -11.98 15.74
CA ASP A 292 7.72 -12.47 14.69
C ASP A 292 8.21 -12.03 13.30
N VAL A 293 8.15 -12.98 12.36
CA VAL A 293 8.50 -12.80 10.95
C VAL A 293 7.22 -12.75 10.14
N TYR A 294 7.07 -11.75 9.27
CA TYR A 294 5.87 -11.55 8.48
C TYR A 294 6.18 -11.51 6.98
N LEU A 295 5.26 -12.05 6.19
CA LEU A 295 5.14 -11.71 4.78
C LEU A 295 4.62 -10.27 4.67
N ASN A 296 5.19 -9.50 3.76
CA ASN A 296 4.73 -8.16 3.46
C ASN A 296 4.80 -7.87 1.96
N GLY A 297 3.81 -7.16 1.46
CA GLY A 297 3.71 -6.60 0.12
C GLY A 297 2.45 -5.72 0.08
N ALA A 298 2.21 -5.01 -1.02
CA ALA A 298 1.02 -4.15 -1.13
C ALA A 298 -0.30 -4.93 -0.93
N TRP A 299 -0.31 -6.22 -1.28
CA TRP A 299 -1.45 -7.12 -1.08
C TRP A 299 -1.73 -7.46 0.39
N THR A 300 -0.75 -7.31 1.30
CA THR A 300 -0.98 -7.44 2.75
C THR A 300 -1.52 -6.15 3.37
N GLN A 301 -1.43 -5.03 2.63
CA GLN A 301 -1.84 -3.68 3.06
C GLN A 301 -1.15 -3.25 4.36
N ASP A 302 0.13 -3.61 4.53
CA ASP A 302 0.91 -3.38 5.76
C ASP A 302 0.23 -3.89 7.04
N ASN A 303 -0.61 -4.92 6.94
CA ASN A 303 -1.12 -5.61 8.11
C ASN A 303 -0.11 -6.64 8.59
N PHE A 304 0.14 -6.67 9.90
CA PHE A 304 1.05 -7.59 10.58
C PHE A 304 0.28 -8.49 11.55
N ASP A 305 -0.78 -9.10 11.06
CA ASP A 305 -1.60 -10.05 11.82
C ASP A 305 -1.27 -11.51 11.48
N GLU A 306 -1.92 -12.43 12.17
CA GLU A 306 -1.71 -13.88 12.06
C GLU A 306 -1.84 -14.44 10.63
N ARG A 307 -2.57 -13.78 9.72
CA ARG A 307 -2.72 -14.21 8.32
C ARG A 307 -1.40 -14.20 7.56
N TYR A 308 -0.50 -13.29 7.93
CA TYR A 308 0.77 -13.07 7.22
C TYR A 308 1.99 -13.44 8.07
N ARG A 309 1.79 -13.94 9.29
CA ARG A 309 2.88 -14.37 10.16
C ARG A 309 3.46 -15.71 9.69
N MET A 310 4.77 -15.76 9.52
CA MET A 310 5.52 -16.98 9.26
C MET A 310 5.70 -17.78 10.56
N THR A 311 5.35 -19.06 10.52
CA THR A 311 5.49 -19.98 11.67
C THR A 311 6.78 -20.78 11.56
N TRP A 312 7.53 -20.87 12.66
CA TRP A 312 8.73 -21.70 12.71
C TRP A 312 8.37 -23.18 12.90
N ASN A 313 8.79 -24.03 11.96
CA ASN A 313 8.67 -25.47 12.04
C ASN A 313 9.98 -26.05 12.62
N GLU A 314 9.91 -26.61 13.84
CA GLU A 314 11.07 -27.15 14.57
C GLU A 314 11.66 -28.42 13.93
N ASN A 315 10.85 -29.19 13.21
CA ASN A 315 11.30 -30.45 12.63
C ASN A 315 12.15 -30.20 11.38
N ASP A 316 11.69 -29.27 10.55
CA ASP A 316 12.31 -28.95 9.27
C ASP A 316 13.33 -27.81 9.37
N GLY A 317 13.26 -27.01 10.44
CA GLY A 317 14.12 -25.84 10.64
C GLY A 317 13.84 -24.73 9.62
N LEU A 318 12.57 -24.57 9.24
CA LEU A 318 12.09 -23.65 8.22
C LEU A 318 10.95 -22.78 8.76
N TYR A 319 10.79 -21.61 8.16
CA TYR A 319 9.61 -20.78 8.34
C TYR A 319 8.57 -21.12 7.27
N GLU A 320 7.30 -21.23 7.67
CA GLU A 320 6.19 -21.62 6.79
C GLU A 320 4.96 -20.72 7.00
N ALA A 321 4.27 -20.39 5.91
CA ALA A 321 2.95 -19.76 5.95
C ALA A 321 2.10 -20.23 4.78
N VAL A 322 0.78 -20.24 4.97
CA VAL A 322 -0.20 -20.55 3.91
C VAL A 322 -1.18 -19.39 3.81
N VAL A 323 -1.18 -18.73 2.66
CA VAL A 323 -2.05 -17.57 2.40
C VAL A 323 -2.95 -17.86 1.20
N PRO A 324 -4.28 -17.73 1.33
CA PRO A 324 -5.18 -17.81 0.18
C PRO A 324 -5.04 -16.54 -0.66
N LEU A 325 -4.52 -16.68 -1.88
CA LEU A 325 -4.32 -15.58 -2.82
C LEU A 325 -5.12 -15.84 -4.09
N LYS A 326 -5.67 -14.77 -4.66
CA LYS A 326 -6.31 -14.83 -5.99
C LYS A 326 -5.23 -15.00 -7.06
N GLN A 327 -5.54 -15.61 -8.20
CA GLN A 327 -4.56 -15.73 -9.29
C GLN A 327 -4.00 -14.36 -9.69
N GLY A 328 -2.68 -14.29 -9.87
CA GLY A 328 -1.99 -13.03 -10.17
C GLY A 328 -0.48 -13.08 -10.05
N TYR A 329 0.13 -11.91 -10.26
CA TYR A 329 1.54 -11.61 -9.97
C TYR A 329 1.64 -10.95 -8.60
N TYR A 330 2.62 -11.36 -7.79
CA TYR A 330 2.80 -10.87 -6.43
C TYR A 330 4.26 -10.56 -6.14
N ASN A 331 4.52 -9.36 -5.60
CA ASN A 331 5.77 -9.06 -4.91
C ASN A 331 5.60 -9.18 -3.40
N TYR A 332 6.62 -9.72 -2.74
CA TYR A 332 6.61 -9.90 -1.30
C TYR A 332 8.02 -9.88 -0.72
N GLN A 333 8.11 -9.59 0.57
CA GLN A 333 9.34 -9.60 1.35
C GLN A 333 9.08 -10.20 2.73
N TYR A 334 10.16 -10.44 3.46
CA TYR A 334 10.11 -10.89 4.85
C TYR A 334 10.56 -9.79 5.78
N LEU A 335 9.68 -9.42 6.71
CA LEU A 335 9.93 -8.38 7.71
C LEU A 335 9.97 -8.97 9.11
N LEU A 336 10.83 -8.42 9.96
CA LEU A 336 10.92 -8.73 11.38
C LEU A 336 10.26 -7.62 12.19
N MET A 337 9.30 -7.99 13.03
CA MET A 337 8.61 -7.05 13.93
C MET A 337 9.53 -6.67 15.10
N ARG A 338 9.67 -5.37 15.39
CA ARG A 338 10.42 -4.88 16.55
C ARG A 338 9.50 -4.69 17.75
N ALA A 339 10.11 -4.60 18.93
CA ALA A 339 9.38 -4.37 20.17
C ALA A 339 8.62 -3.02 20.24
N ASP A 340 9.00 -2.05 19.40
CA ASP A 340 8.34 -0.74 19.29
C ASP A 340 7.20 -0.72 18.26
N GLY A 341 6.89 -1.84 17.62
CA GLY A 341 5.84 -1.97 16.61
C GLY A 341 6.26 -1.58 15.19
N THR A 342 7.50 -1.11 14.98
CA THR A 342 8.07 -0.91 13.63
C THR A 342 8.62 -2.22 13.07
N THR A 343 8.88 -2.28 11.78
CA THR A 343 9.54 -3.45 11.19
C THR A 343 10.86 -3.12 10.51
N VAL A 344 11.64 -4.17 10.23
CA VAL A 344 12.83 -4.11 9.39
C VAL A 344 12.90 -5.31 8.45
N PRO A 345 13.63 -5.19 7.33
CA PRO A 345 13.99 -6.34 6.52
C PRO A 345 14.61 -7.44 7.39
N LEU A 346 14.15 -8.67 7.20
CA LEU A 346 14.70 -9.82 7.90
C LEU A 346 16.20 -9.92 7.57
N PRO A 347 17.11 -10.07 8.56
CA PRO A 347 18.56 -9.99 8.31
C PRO A 347 19.09 -10.96 7.25
N SER A 348 18.47 -12.13 7.09
CA SER A 348 18.85 -13.11 6.05
C SER A 348 18.56 -12.64 4.62
N GLN A 349 17.71 -11.62 4.45
CA GLN A 349 17.34 -11.06 3.14
C GLN A 349 18.28 -9.92 2.71
N GLY A 350 19.07 -9.39 3.64
CA GLY A 350 20.07 -8.36 3.40
C GLY A 350 19.51 -6.94 3.34
N ASN A 351 20.43 -5.99 3.28
CA ASN A 351 20.18 -4.57 3.05
C ASN A 351 21.31 -4.05 2.16
N TYR A 352 21.00 -3.60 0.95
CA TYR A 352 21.97 -3.25 -0.07
C TYR A 352 21.69 -1.87 -0.61
N TYR A 353 22.67 -0.97 -0.54
CA TYR A 353 22.47 0.41 -1.00
C TYR A 353 22.05 0.53 -2.48
N GLN A 354 22.32 -0.48 -3.30
CA GLN A 354 21.95 -0.54 -4.71
C GLN A 354 20.46 -0.77 -4.98
N THR A 355 19.73 -1.31 -3.99
CA THR A 355 18.33 -1.71 -4.13
C THR A 355 17.49 -0.55 -4.67
N GLU A 356 16.66 -0.85 -5.67
CA GLU A 356 15.67 0.11 -6.13
C GLU A 356 14.57 0.25 -5.08
N ASN A 357 14.27 1.49 -4.67
CA ASN A 357 13.15 1.79 -3.79
C ASN A 357 12.43 3.01 -4.33
N SER A 358 11.14 3.12 -4.03
CA SER A 358 10.41 4.36 -4.14
C SER A 358 10.26 5.04 -2.78
N TYR A 359 10.38 6.37 -2.77
CA TYR A 359 10.20 7.19 -1.60
C TYR A 359 9.11 8.23 -1.84
N GLN A 360 8.11 8.24 -0.96
CA GLN A 360 7.00 9.17 -1.06
C GLN A 360 7.08 10.23 0.04
N LEU A 361 6.94 11.50 -0.33
CA LEU A 361 6.77 12.61 0.59
C LEU A 361 5.32 13.09 0.54
N LEU A 362 4.68 13.12 1.70
CA LEU A 362 3.39 13.74 1.94
C LEU A 362 3.61 15.01 2.75
N VAL A 363 3.10 16.14 2.29
CA VAL A 363 3.16 17.41 3.02
C VAL A 363 1.75 17.92 3.27
N TYR A 364 1.40 18.06 4.54
CA TYR A 364 0.15 18.63 4.99
C TYR A 364 0.38 20.04 5.50
N PHE A 365 -0.59 20.92 5.22
CA PHE A 365 -0.60 22.29 5.69
C PHE A 365 -1.93 22.63 6.35
N ARG A 366 -1.87 23.31 7.50
CA ARG A 366 -3.02 23.95 8.14
C ARG A 366 -2.75 25.44 8.32
N GLY A 367 -3.48 26.25 7.56
CA GLY A 367 -3.47 27.71 7.65
C GLY A 367 -4.03 28.22 8.98
N GLN A 368 -3.74 29.48 9.30
CA GLN A 368 -4.34 30.11 10.48
C GLN A 368 -5.86 30.25 10.29
N GLY A 369 -6.63 29.60 11.17
CA GLY A 369 -8.09 29.59 11.11
C GLY A 369 -8.67 28.55 10.13
N GLU A 370 -7.84 27.72 9.49
CA GLU A 370 -8.31 26.55 8.76
C GLU A 370 -8.72 25.43 9.72
N ARG A 371 -9.74 24.68 9.33
CA ARG A 371 -10.42 23.66 10.16
C ARG A 371 -9.84 22.25 10.02
N THR A 372 -8.90 22.04 9.08
CA THR A 372 -8.37 20.71 8.76
C THR A 372 -7.00 20.79 8.11
N ASP A 373 -6.26 19.69 8.15
CA ASP A 373 -5.02 19.49 7.40
C ASP A 373 -5.29 19.25 5.91
N ARG A 374 -4.73 20.10 5.05
CA ARG A 374 -4.79 19.94 3.59
C ARG A 374 -3.54 19.22 3.08
N LEU A 375 -3.68 18.22 2.22
CA LEU A 375 -2.54 17.58 1.55
C LEU A 375 -2.04 18.45 0.38
N VAL A 376 -1.09 19.32 0.67
CA VAL A 376 -0.63 20.39 -0.23
C VAL A 376 0.50 19.98 -1.16
N ASN A 377 1.15 18.86 -0.91
CA ASN A 377 2.12 18.28 -1.83
C ASN A 377 2.23 16.76 -1.62
N TYR A 378 2.33 16.05 -2.76
CA TYR A 378 2.78 14.67 -2.84
C TYR A 378 3.90 14.59 -3.87
N LEU A 379 5.01 13.94 -3.50
CA LEU A 379 6.12 13.65 -4.40
C LEU A 379 6.49 12.18 -4.27
N ASN A 380 6.67 11.50 -5.40
CA ASN A 380 7.22 10.15 -5.46
C ASN A 380 8.57 10.21 -6.18
N LEU A 381 9.63 9.79 -5.49
CA LEU A 381 10.95 9.56 -6.06
C LEU A 381 11.14 8.06 -6.20
N SER A 382 11.20 7.53 -7.42
CA SER A 382 11.74 6.18 -7.64
C SER A 382 13.25 6.30 -7.80
N SER A 383 14.00 5.51 -7.04
CA SER A 383 15.46 5.45 -7.14
C SER A 383 15.94 4.63 -8.33
N ARG A 384 15.05 4.26 -9.27
CA ARG A 384 15.42 3.62 -10.53
C ARG A 384 16.47 4.47 -11.21
N LEU A 385 17.71 3.98 -11.22
CA LEU A 385 18.77 4.62 -11.97
C LEU A 385 18.39 4.50 -13.46
N PRO A 386 18.36 5.62 -14.21
CA PRO A 386 17.90 5.66 -15.60
C PRO A 386 18.73 4.80 -16.56
#